data_AF-A0A9D7W490-F1
#
_entry.id   AF-A0A9D7W490-F1
#
_cell.length_a   1.000
_cell.length_b   1.000
_cell.length_c   1.000
_cell.angle_alpha   90.00
_cell.angle_beta   90.00
_cell.angle_gamma   90.00
#
_symmetry.space_group_name_H-M   'P 1'
#
loop_
_entity.id
_entity.type
_entity.pdbx_description
1 polymer ?
#
loop_
_entity_poly.entity_id
_entity_poly.type
_entity_poly.pdbx_seq_one_letter_code
_entity_poly.pdbx_strand_id
1 'polypeptide(L)'
;MLSKDLGRVTYLSKNETQELLALKQQWGFKDPRLEKSMENCDICANDVFRTSWGNTGVSRSAFDPPPAMNAAPSSSQNIDYEAVVKAVTEQVCKELGLSA
;
A
#
# COMPACT_ATOMS: atom_id res chain seq x y z
N MET A 1 31.58 12.65 -12.29
CA MET A 1 31.02 12.00 -13.50
C MET A 1 31.07 10.47 -13.28
N LEU A 2 30.30 9.96 -12.31
CA LEU A 2 30.38 8.56 -11.84
C LEU A 2 29.47 7.59 -12.63
N SER A 3 28.54 8.11 -13.42
CA SER A 3 27.51 7.30 -14.10
C SER A 3 28.02 6.51 -15.31
N LYS A 4 29.18 6.87 -15.88
CA LYS A 4 29.78 6.15 -17.01
C LYS A 4 30.72 5.01 -16.59
N ASP A 5 31.28 5.08 -15.37
CA ASP A 5 32.20 4.07 -14.84
C ASP A 5 31.48 2.83 -14.28
N LEU A 6 30.17 2.94 -14.03
CA LEU A 6 29.33 1.85 -13.51
C LEU A 6 28.92 0.81 -14.58
N GLY A 7 29.36 0.98 -15.83
CA GLY A 7 29.02 0.09 -16.93
C GLY A 7 27.60 0.32 -17.50
N ARG A 8 27.16 -0.59 -18.38
CA ARG A 8 25.79 -0.57 -18.92
C ARG A 8 24.83 -1.13 -17.88
N VAL A 9 23.64 -0.54 -17.80
CA VAL A 9 22.54 -1.07 -16.98
C VAL A 9 22.03 -2.36 -17.63
N THR A 10 22.31 -3.49 -16.99
CA THR A 10 21.77 -4.80 -17.37
C THR A 10 20.65 -5.16 -16.39
N TYR A 11 19.49 -5.53 -16.93
CA TYR A 11 18.37 -6.03 -16.13
C TYR A 11 18.46 -7.55 -16.06
N LEU A 12 18.32 -8.10 -14.86
CA LEU A 12 18.21 -9.54 -14.68
C LEU A 12 16.83 -10.01 -15.12
N SER A 13 16.79 -11.11 -15.85
CA SER A 13 15.57 -11.86 -16.11
C SER A 13 15.03 -12.46 -14.81
N LYS A 14 13.79 -12.96 -14.87
CA LYS A 14 13.18 -13.68 -13.74
C LYS A 14 14.04 -14.85 -13.28
N ASN A 15 14.59 -15.63 -14.21
CA ASN A 15 15.40 -16.82 -13.89
C ASN A 15 16.71 -16.42 -13.22
N GLU A 16 17.44 -15.48 -13.79
CA GLU A 16 18.69 -14.96 -13.19
C GLU A 16 18.45 -14.36 -11.80
N THR A 17 17.30 -13.72 -11.60
CA THR A 17 16.92 -13.19 -10.28
C THR A 17 16.70 -14.33 -9.26
N GLN A 18 16.05 -15.42 -9.66
CA GLN A 18 15.84 -16.58 -8.79
C GLN A 18 17.16 -17.28 -8.44
N GLU A 19 18.05 -17.44 -9.42
CA GLU A 19 19.39 -18.01 -9.23
C GLU A 19 20.22 -17.15 -8.26
N LEU A 20 20.16 -15.82 -8.41
CA LEU A 20 20.84 -14.89 -7.51
C LEU A 20 20.32 -14.99 -6.07
N LEU A 21 19.01 -15.16 -5.88
CA LEU A 21 18.42 -15.36 -4.55
C LEU A 21 18.88 -16.68 -3.92
N ALA A 22 18.91 -17.77 -4.70
CA ALA A 22 19.41 -19.06 -4.24
C ALA A 22 20.90 -18.98 -3.84
N LEU A 23 21.72 -18.29 -4.63
CA LEU A 23 23.15 -18.08 -4.34
C LEU A 23 23.35 -17.28 -3.04
N LYS A 24 22.55 -16.22 -2.84
CA LYS A 24 22.57 -15.44 -1.60
C LYS A 24 22.24 -16.31 -0.39
N GLN A 25 21.25 -17.20 -0.50
CA GLN A 25 20.90 -18.13 0.57
C GLN A 25 22.05 -19.07 0.90
N GLN A 26 22.76 -19.60 -0.11
CA GLN A 26 23.94 -20.46 0.11
C GLN A 26 25.06 -19.75 0.85
N TRP A 27 25.23 -18.44 0.63
CA TRP A 27 26.22 -17.61 1.33
C TRP A 27 25.74 -17.12 2.70
N GLY A 28 24.56 -17.51 3.14
CA GLY A 28 24.00 -17.13 4.45
C GLY A 28 23.39 -15.75 4.50
N PHE A 29 23.18 -15.08 3.35
CA PHE A 29 22.39 -13.85 3.31
C PHE A 29 20.91 -14.18 3.46
N LYS A 30 20.30 -13.69 4.53
CA LYS A 30 18.84 -13.77 4.74
C LYS A 30 18.17 -12.56 4.13
N ASP A 31 17.09 -12.78 3.38
CA ASP A 31 16.23 -11.72 2.88
C ASP A 31 14.97 -11.64 3.78
N PRO A 32 14.81 -10.58 4.59
CA PRO A 32 13.65 -10.41 5.45
C PRO A 32 12.31 -10.47 4.69
N ARG A 33 12.29 -10.16 3.39
CA ARG A 33 11.08 -10.19 2.55
C ARG A 33 10.60 -11.61 2.25
N LEU A 34 11.46 -12.61 2.44
CA LEU A 34 11.14 -14.03 2.23
C LEU A 34 10.76 -14.74 3.53
N GLU A 35 10.81 -14.04 4.68
CA GLU A 35 10.39 -14.60 5.97
C GLU A 35 8.88 -14.81 5.99
N LYS A 36 8.43 -15.88 6.66
CA LYS A 36 7.01 -16.24 6.72
C LYS A 36 6.13 -15.16 7.36
N SER A 37 6.68 -14.38 8.27
CA SER A 37 6.00 -13.22 8.86
C SER A 37 5.68 -12.12 7.84
N MET A 38 6.33 -12.12 6.67
CA MET A 38 6.16 -11.11 5.61
C MET A 38 5.39 -11.64 4.39
N GLU A 39 4.89 -12.89 4.43
CA GLU A 39 4.21 -13.57 3.31
C GLU A 39 2.95 -12.83 2.84
N ASN A 40 2.27 -12.11 3.75
CA ASN A 40 1.05 -11.36 3.46
C ASN A 40 1.29 -9.93 2.92
N CYS A 41 2.48 -9.63 2.40
CA CYS A 41 2.78 -8.31 1.85
C CYS A 41 2.67 -7.19 2.92
N ASP A 42 3.07 -7.44 4.16
CA ASP A 42 3.11 -6.45 5.25
C ASP A 42 3.93 -5.20 4.87
N ILE A 43 4.95 -5.40 4.02
CA ILE A 43 5.77 -4.33 3.45
C ILE A 43 5.04 -3.51 2.37
N CYS A 44 4.03 -4.09 1.71
CA CYS A 44 3.28 -3.48 0.61
C CYS A 44 2.17 -2.56 1.12
N ALA A 45 1.62 -2.86 2.30
CA ALA A 45 0.65 -2.01 3.00
C ALA A 45 1.30 -1.06 4.03
N ASN A 46 2.63 -1.13 4.21
CA ASN A 46 3.38 -0.44 5.26
C ASN A 46 2.93 -0.77 6.70
N ASP A 47 2.12 -1.80 6.91
CA ASP A 47 1.50 -2.09 8.21
C ASP A 47 2.54 -2.46 9.27
N VAL A 48 3.62 -3.15 8.86
CA VAL A 48 4.74 -3.47 9.75
C VAL A 48 5.44 -2.23 10.31
N PHE A 49 5.39 -1.11 9.57
CA PHE A 49 5.99 0.15 9.99
C PHE A 49 5.00 1.09 10.67
N ARG A 50 3.68 0.94 10.47
CA ARG A 50 2.68 1.86 11.05
C ARG A 50 2.80 1.98 12.57
N THR A 51 2.88 0.84 13.26
CA THR A 51 2.93 0.82 14.74
C THR A 51 4.24 1.38 15.27
N SER A 52 5.35 1.17 14.58
CA SER A 52 6.67 1.66 15.00
C SER A 52 6.93 3.10 14.57
N TRP A 53 6.26 3.60 13.53
CA TRP A 53 6.44 4.95 12.97
C TRP A 53 6.21 6.04 14.01
N GLY A 54 5.19 5.88 14.87
CA GLY A 54 4.91 6.81 15.97
C GLY A 54 6.06 6.95 16.98
N ASN A 55 6.88 5.91 17.14
CA ASN A 55 8.01 5.90 18.08
C ASN A 55 9.31 6.45 17.46
N THR A 56 9.34 6.76 16.17
CA THR A 56 10.55 7.22 15.47
C THR A 56 10.94 8.66 15.81
N GLY A 57 10.02 9.44 16.38
CA GLY A 57 10.23 10.87 16.64
C GLY A 57 10.28 11.74 15.38
N VAL A 58 9.98 11.17 14.20
CA VAL A 58 9.94 11.90 12.94
C VAL A 58 8.75 12.86 12.95
N SER A 59 9.03 14.15 13.05
CA SER A 59 8.04 15.22 12.96
C SER A 59 8.14 15.93 11.60
N ARG A 60 6.98 16.32 11.05
CA ARG A 60 6.93 17.13 9.83
C ARG A 60 7.45 18.54 10.17
N SER A 61 8.72 18.80 9.86
CA SER A 61 9.38 20.09 10.15
C SER A 61 9.82 20.85 8.91
N ALA A 62 9.75 20.23 7.72
CA ALA A 62 10.28 20.84 6.48
C ALA A 62 9.39 21.96 5.92
N PHE A 63 8.10 21.94 6.23
CA PHE A 63 7.12 22.91 5.75
C PHE A 63 6.10 23.16 6.85
N ASP A 64 5.69 24.43 6.97
CA ASP A 64 4.59 24.81 7.84
C ASP A 64 3.32 24.00 7.49
N PRO A 65 2.49 23.65 8.49
CA PRO A 65 1.22 23.02 8.22
C PRO A 65 0.37 23.93 7.32
N PRO A 66 -0.42 23.36 6.40
CA PRO A 66 -1.35 24.17 5.62
C PRO A 66 -2.29 24.92 6.56
N PRO A 67 -2.76 26.13 6.18
CA PRO A 67 -3.80 26.81 6.94
C PRO A 67 -4.98 25.87 7.14
N ALA A 68 -5.62 25.93 8.31
CA ALA A 68 -6.79 25.14 8.60
C ALA A 68 -7.79 25.34 7.46
N MET A 69 -8.20 24.25 6.80
CA MET A 69 -9.32 24.32 5.86
C MET A 69 -10.46 24.98 6.64
N ASN A 70 -11.00 26.07 6.09
CA ASN A 70 -12.28 26.60 6.55
C ASN A 70 -13.18 25.38 6.68
N ALA A 71 -13.65 25.10 7.89
CA ALA A 71 -14.65 24.08 8.09
C ALA A 71 -15.83 24.56 7.25
N ALA A 72 -15.93 24.06 6.00
CA ALA A 72 -17.19 24.01 5.33
C ALA A 72 -18.11 23.38 6.36
N PRO A 73 -19.25 24.00 6.71
CA PRO A 73 -20.16 23.40 7.65
C PRO A 73 -20.37 21.99 7.13
N SER A 74 -19.85 21.02 7.88
CA SER A 74 -20.11 19.63 7.58
C SER A 74 -21.60 19.53 7.82
N SER A 75 -22.38 19.66 6.75
CA SER A 75 -23.72 19.14 6.74
C SER A 75 -23.51 17.66 6.92
N SER A 76 -23.46 17.23 8.17
CA SER A 76 -23.77 15.88 8.59
C SER A 76 -25.22 15.67 8.17
N GLN A 77 -25.42 15.51 6.86
CA GLN A 77 -26.61 14.92 6.32
C GLN A 77 -26.60 13.53 6.92
N ASN A 78 -27.61 13.26 7.73
CA ASN A 78 -27.89 11.93 8.24
C ASN A 78 -28.33 11.11 7.02
N ILE A 79 -27.35 10.68 6.22
CA ILE A 79 -27.59 9.87 5.04
C ILE A 79 -27.98 8.51 5.58
N ASP A 80 -29.23 8.13 5.36
CA ASP A 80 -29.71 6.80 5.70
C ASP A 80 -29.10 5.79 4.73
N TYR A 81 -27.96 5.24 5.12
CA TYR A 81 -27.21 4.27 4.32
C TYR A 81 -28.02 3.00 4.03
N GLU A 82 -28.94 2.60 4.93
CA GLU A 82 -29.80 1.43 4.71
C GLU A 82 -30.80 1.68 3.58
N ALA A 83 -31.40 2.88 3.53
CA ALA A 83 -32.28 3.27 2.44
C ALA A 83 -31.53 3.30 1.08
N VAL A 84 -30.29 3.80 1.07
CA VAL A 84 -29.46 3.84 -0.13
C VAL A 84 -29.09 2.43 -0.60
N VAL A 85 -28.64 1.56 0.32
CA VAL A 85 -28.30 0.17 0.01
C VAL A 85 -29.50 -0.55 -0.58
N LYS A 86 -30.68 -0.42 0.04
CA LYS A 86 -31.91 -1.06 -0.45
C LYS A 86 -32.28 -0.60 -1.86
N ALA A 87 -32.23 0.71 -2.12
CA ALA A 87 -32.55 1.27 -3.44
C ALA A 87 -31.57 0.78 -4.53
N VAL A 88 -30.27 0.70 -4.19
CA VAL A 88 -29.26 0.17 -5.12
C VAL A 88 -29.48 -1.32 -5.38
N THR A 89 -29.76 -2.12 -4.34
CA THR A 89 -30.02 -3.55 -4.48
C THR A 89 -31.26 -3.82 -5.33
N GLU A 90 -32.37 -3.10 -5.10
CA GLU A 90 -33.58 -3.21 -5.92
C GLU A 90 -33.30 -2.89 -7.39
N GLN A 91 -32.53 -1.83 -7.66
CA GLN A 91 -32.17 -1.46 -9.03
C GLN A 91 -31.29 -2.51 -9.69
N VAL A 92 -30.31 -3.07 -8.98
CA VAL A 92 -29.43 -4.14 -9.50
C VAL A 92 -30.23 -5.41 -9.77
N CYS A 93 -31.10 -5.83 -8.85
CA CYS A 93 -31.96 -7.00 -9.05
C CYS A 93 -32.86 -6.83 -10.28
N LYS A 94 -33.43 -5.63 -10.47
CA LYS A 94 -34.24 -5.30 -11.65
C LYS A 94 -33.47 -5.44 -12.97
N GLU A 95 -32.26 -4.88 -13.05
CA GLU A 95 -31.41 -4.98 -14.26
C GLU A 95 -30.95 -6.41 -14.54
N LEU A 96 -30.77 -7.22 -13.48
CA LEU A 96 -30.38 -8.62 -13.59
C LEU A 96 -31.56 -9.59 -13.79
N GLY A 97 -32.80 -9.09 -13.82
CA GLY A 97 -34.00 -9.91 -13.94
C GLY A 97 -34.27 -10.81 -12.72
N LEU A 98 -33.70 -10.44 -11.57
CA LEU A 98 -33.91 -11.10 -10.28
C LEU A 98 -35.06 -10.39 -9.56
N SER A 99 -36.03 -11.13 -9.03
CA SER A 99 -37.02 -10.55 -8.11
C SER A 99 -36.32 -10.23 -6.79
N ALA A 100 -36.36 -8.95 -6.37
CA ALA A 100 -35.82 -8.48 -5.10
C ALA A 100 -36.54 -9.11 -3.88
#